data_AF-A0A8B6CS13-F1
#
_entry.id   AF-A0A8B6CS13-F1
#
_cell.length_a   1.000
_cell.length_b   1.000
_cell.length_c   1.000
_cell.angle_alpha   90.00
_cell.angle_beta   90.00
_cell.angle_gamma   90.00
#
_symmetry.space_group_name_H-M   'P 1'
#
loop_
_entity.id
_entity.type
_entity.pdbx_description
1 polymer ?
#
loop_
_entity_poly.entity_id
_entity_poly.type
_entity_poly.pdbx_seq_one_letter_code
_entity_poly.pdbx_strand_id
1 'polypeptide(L)'
;MKVTTLVQQNMVEHIWIHLHIFTKDRHRTHNIPIENLIGPGVIINVKNKAAANVDYQVSIDDLKQWESMYDQIPKNAIVIMNSGWHERYPNASLVFNTDSPTDSSTFHFPAWHEDTIEWLISERSVNVVGVDTPSTDFGQTKTFAVHISLGKANISGAENVANLDAIPESGSMIFVAVTKIYDGSGGPARIFATVPIKDTKKPDNPSIVPQWRDFTDNHSSWLLY
;
A
#
# COMPACT_ATOMS: atom_id res chain seq x y z
N MET A 1 11.89 6.67 18.09
CA MET A 1 11.00 6.22 17.02
C MET A 1 9.59 6.64 17.40
N LYS A 2 8.83 7.26 16.49
CA LYS A 2 7.41 7.55 16.72
C LYS A 2 6.58 6.53 15.93
N VAL A 3 5.52 6.00 16.54
CA VAL A 3 4.58 5.09 15.90
C VAL A 3 3.35 5.89 15.47
N THR A 4 2.95 5.76 14.21
CA THR A 4 1.76 6.40 13.64
C THR A 4 0.84 5.33 13.08
N THR A 5 -0.46 5.44 13.37
CA THR A 5 -1.49 4.51 12.85
C THR A 5 -2.03 5.01 11.52
N LEU A 6 -2.11 4.12 10.53
CA LEU A 6 -2.59 4.41 9.17
C LEU A 6 -4.01 3.85 8.94
N VAL A 7 -4.86 3.97 9.96
CA VAL A 7 -6.21 3.39 10.00
C VAL A 7 -7.25 4.50 10.10
N GLN A 8 -8.36 4.33 9.40
CA GLN A 8 -9.51 5.21 9.42
C GLN A 8 -10.29 5.08 10.74
N GLN A 9 -10.60 6.19 11.42
CA GLN A 9 -11.23 6.15 12.75
C GLN A 9 -12.75 5.84 12.74
N ASN A 10 -13.44 6.02 11.61
CA ASN A 10 -14.92 5.93 11.53
C ASN A 10 -15.44 5.04 10.40
N MET A 11 -14.62 4.13 9.89
CA MET A 11 -15.08 3.07 9.00
C MET A 11 -15.12 1.76 9.77
N VAL A 12 -16.25 1.06 9.67
CA VAL A 12 -16.32 -0.34 10.09
C VAL A 12 -15.16 -1.07 9.43
N GLU A 13 -14.40 -1.74 10.27
CA GLU A 13 -13.13 -2.38 10.02
C GLU A 13 -13.19 -3.30 8.80
N HIS A 14 -12.87 -2.77 7.61
CA HIS A 14 -12.62 -3.57 6.43
C HIS A 14 -11.32 -3.08 5.80
N ILE A 15 -10.22 -3.72 6.20
CA ILE A 15 -9.13 -3.85 5.25
C ILE A 15 -9.65 -4.89 4.29
N TRP A 16 -10.08 -4.40 3.15
CA TRP A 16 -10.03 -5.19 1.94
C TRP A 16 -8.54 -5.20 1.56
N ILE A 17 -7.74 -5.99 2.28
CA ILE A 17 -6.60 -6.64 1.61
C ILE A 17 -7.33 -7.70 0.84
N HIS A 18 -7.66 -7.45 -0.42
CA HIS A 18 -7.71 -8.57 -1.31
C HIS A 18 -6.27 -9.00 -1.51
N LEU A 19 -5.89 -10.05 -0.81
CA LEU A 19 -4.89 -10.94 -1.35
C LEU A 19 -5.61 -11.78 -2.41
N HIS A 20 -5.91 -11.15 -3.55
CA HIS A 20 -6.58 -11.83 -4.64
C HIS A 20 -5.65 -12.87 -5.23
N ILE A 21 -5.91 -14.11 -4.84
CA ILE A 21 -5.20 -15.26 -5.35
C ILE A 21 -6.23 -16.14 -6.03
N PHE A 22 -6.35 -15.90 -7.34
CA PHE A 22 -7.28 -16.56 -8.24
C PHE A 22 -6.72 -17.87 -8.81
N THR A 23 -5.57 -18.34 -8.31
CA THR A 23 -4.96 -19.60 -8.72
C THR A 23 -4.67 -20.47 -7.51
N LYS A 24 -4.84 -21.79 -7.68
CA LYS A 24 -4.86 -22.80 -6.62
C LYS A 24 -3.57 -22.87 -5.77
N ASP A 25 -2.48 -22.24 -6.22
CA ASP A 25 -1.12 -22.36 -5.69
C ASP A 25 -0.49 -21.00 -5.32
N ARG A 26 -1.25 -20.12 -4.66
CA ARG A 26 -0.70 -18.85 -4.19
C ARG A 26 -1.07 -18.65 -2.72
N HIS A 27 -0.43 -17.67 -2.08
CA HIS A 27 -0.71 -17.31 -0.70
C HIS A 27 -2.22 -17.12 -0.34
N ARG A 28 -2.52 -17.34 0.92
CA ARG A 28 -3.76 -17.07 1.62
C ARG A 28 -3.36 -16.33 2.88
N THR A 29 -4.26 -15.55 3.47
CA THR A 29 -3.94 -14.76 4.68
C THR A 29 -3.27 -15.57 5.79
N HIS A 30 -3.58 -16.86 5.94
CA HIS A 30 -2.92 -17.74 6.92
C HIS A 30 -1.49 -18.18 6.60
N ASN A 31 -1.03 -18.07 5.34
CA ASN A 31 0.26 -18.59 4.88
C ASN A 31 1.15 -17.53 4.19
N ILE A 32 0.76 -16.24 4.19
CA ILE A 32 1.66 -15.16 3.78
C ILE A 32 2.87 -15.17 4.73
N PRO A 33 4.12 -15.21 4.24
CA PRO A 33 5.30 -15.01 5.07
C PRO A 33 5.21 -13.68 5.82
N ILE A 34 5.49 -13.67 7.12
CA ILE A 34 5.33 -12.45 7.93
C ILE A 34 6.30 -11.34 7.48
N GLU A 35 7.43 -11.74 6.91
CA GLU A 35 8.45 -10.88 6.31
C GLU A 35 7.91 -10.13 5.09
N ASN A 36 6.85 -10.63 4.45
CA ASN A 36 6.18 -9.95 3.34
C ASN A 36 5.19 -8.89 3.82
N LEU A 37 4.89 -8.83 5.11
CA LEU A 37 3.95 -7.88 5.70
C LEU A 37 4.65 -6.74 6.46
N ILE A 38 5.98 -6.68 6.36
CA ILE A 38 6.83 -5.68 7.01
C ILE A 38 7.88 -5.23 6.00
N GLY A 39 8.04 -3.92 5.80
CA GLY A 39 9.01 -3.43 4.83
C GLY A 39 9.20 -1.91 4.82
N PRO A 40 10.26 -1.43 4.14
CA PRO A 40 10.47 0.00 3.91
C PRO A 40 9.22 0.63 3.30
N GLY A 41 8.73 1.70 3.91
CA GLY A 41 7.55 2.43 3.43
C GLY A 41 7.92 3.42 2.34
N VAL A 42 7.22 3.31 1.22
CA VAL A 42 7.35 4.17 0.04
C VAL A 42 5.99 4.77 -0.26
N ILE A 43 5.83 6.08 -0.03
CA ILE A 43 4.57 6.77 -0.30
C ILE A 43 4.68 7.55 -1.60
N ILE A 44 3.90 7.15 -2.60
CA ILE A 44 3.82 7.82 -3.89
C ILE A 44 2.72 8.86 -3.82
N ASN A 45 3.12 10.12 -3.61
CA ASN A 45 2.21 11.24 -3.40
C ASN A 45 1.75 11.82 -4.75
N VAL A 46 0.47 11.59 -5.07
CA VAL A 46 -0.17 12.05 -6.31
C VAL A 46 -1.38 12.92 -6.04
N LYS A 47 -1.55 13.45 -4.82
CA LYS A 47 -2.72 14.24 -4.39
C LYS A 47 -3.10 15.34 -5.38
N ASN A 48 -2.12 16.12 -5.82
CA ASN A 48 -2.37 17.22 -6.77
C ASN A 48 -2.84 16.70 -8.15
N LYS A 49 -2.32 15.54 -8.58
CA LYS A 49 -2.70 14.93 -9.87
C LYS A 49 -4.10 14.30 -9.78
N ALA A 50 -4.41 13.63 -8.68
CA ALA A 50 -5.72 13.08 -8.37
C ALA A 50 -6.80 14.18 -8.19
N ALA A 51 -6.44 15.33 -7.62
CA ALA A 51 -7.33 16.48 -7.53
C ALA A 51 -7.64 17.10 -8.91
N ALA A 52 -6.67 17.08 -9.83
CA ALA A 52 -6.85 17.56 -11.19
C ALA A 52 -7.57 16.56 -12.11
N ASN A 53 -7.40 15.27 -11.86
CA ASN A 53 -8.06 14.19 -12.57
C ASN A 53 -8.52 13.11 -11.58
N VAL A 54 -9.83 13.00 -11.40
CA VAL A 54 -10.44 12.05 -10.46
C VAL A 54 -10.16 10.59 -10.81
N ASP A 55 -9.89 10.29 -12.08
CA ASP A 55 -9.54 8.96 -12.58
C ASP A 55 -8.04 8.84 -12.84
N TYR A 56 -7.21 9.64 -12.14
CA TYR A 56 -5.76 9.60 -12.31
C TYR A 56 -5.21 8.19 -12.00
N GLN A 57 -4.36 7.70 -12.89
CA GLN A 57 -3.67 6.44 -12.69
C GLN A 57 -2.17 6.71 -12.52
N VAL A 58 -1.58 6.21 -11.43
CA VAL A 58 -0.16 6.36 -11.15
C VAL A 58 0.65 5.69 -12.25
N SER A 59 1.58 6.46 -12.82
CA SER A 59 2.43 6.10 -13.96
C SER A 59 3.82 5.63 -13.51
N ILE A 60 4.56 5.00 -14.41
CA ILE A 60 5.97 4.66 -14.20
C ILE A 60 6.81 5.94 -13.97
N ASP A 61 6.44 7.05 -14.61
CA ASP A 61 7.16 8.33 -14.45
C ASP A 61 6.98 8.91 -13.05
N ASP A 62 5.83 8.68 -12.39
CA ASP A 62 5.65 9.02 -10.96
C ASP A 62 6.66 8.26 -10.09
N LEU A 63 6.86 6.97 -10.36
CA LEU A 63 7.81 6.15 -9.62
C LEU A 63 9.25 6.61 -9.86
N LYS A 64 9.63 6.87 -11.12
CA LYS A 64 10.97 7.38 -11.44
C LYS A 64 11.22 8.76 -10.84
N GLN A 65 10.20 9.61 -10.78
CA GLN A 65 10.29 10.91 -10.11
C GLN A 65 10.48 10.73 -8.60
N TRP A 66 9.78 9.79 -7.99
CA TRP A 66 10.01 9.46 -6.59
C TRP A 66 11.44 8.94 -6.37
N GLU A 67 11.94 8.05 -7.23
CA GLU A 67 13.29 7.50 -7.13
C GLU A 67 14.40 8.53 -7.32
N SER A 68 14.17 9.58 -8.12
CA SER A 68 15.14 10.66 -8.26
C SER A 68 15.28 11.53 -7.00
N MET A 69 14.27 11.49 -6.11
CA MET A 69 14.26 12.25 -4.86
C MET A 69 14.75 11.42 -3.66
N TYR A 70 14.51 10.10 -3.65
CA TYR A 70 14.68 9.24 -2.46
C TYR A 70 15.49 7.96 -2.69
N ASP A 71 16.19 7.85 -3.82
CA ASP A 71 16.86 6.65 -4.31
C ASP A 71 15.90 5.56 -4.80
N GLN A 72 16.47 4.48 -5.34
CA GLN A 72 15.71 3.35 -5.88
C GLN A 72 14.74 2.77 -4.83
N ILE A 73 13.52 2.44 -5.25
CA ILE A 73 12.52 1.76 -4.41
C ILE A 73 13.16 0.49 -3.84
N PRO A 74 13.25 0.35 -2.50
CA PRO A 74 13.92 -0.78 -1.88
C PRO A 74 13.23 -2.10 -2.21
N LYS A 75 14.02 -3.18 -2.28
CA LYS A 75 13.48 -4.53 -2.27
C LYS A 75 12.61 -4.74 -1.04
N ASN A 76 11.55 -5.55 -1.17
CA ASN A 76 10.60 -5.87 -0.10
C ASN A 76 9.82 -4.65 0.42
N ALA A 77 9.83 -3.52 -0.30
CA ALA A 77 9.12 -2.32 0.11
C ALA A 77 7.59 -2.53 0.14
N ILE A 78 6.96 -1.67 0.93
CA ILE A 78 5.52 -1.46 0.98
C ILE A 78 5.26 -0.13 0.30
N VAL A 79 4.75 -0.19 -0.94
CA VAL A 79 4.52 0.97 -1.80
C VAL A 79 3.06 1.36 -1.75
N ILE A 80 2.73 2.59 -1.32
CA ILE A 80 1.35 3.03 -1.14
C ILE A 80 1.11 4.33 -1.91
N MET A 81 0.07 4.34 -2.74
CA MET A 81 -0.41 5.57 -3.38
C MET A 81 -1.09 6.46 -2.33
N ASN A 82 -0.66 7.72 -2.24
CA ASN A 82 -1.36 8.76 -1.50
C ASN A 82 -2.01 9.72 -2.48
N SER A 83 -3.31 9.56 -2.70
CA SER A 83 -4.13 10.45 -3.54
C SER A 83 -4.93 11.48 -2.73
N GLY A 84 -4.89 11.40 -1.39
CA GLY A 84 -5.66 12.25 -0.48
C GLY A 84 -7.10 11.76 -0.32
N TRP A 85 -7.44 10.61 -0.91
CA TRP A 85 -8.80 10.09 -0.97
C TRP A 85 -9.34 9.64 0.38
N HIS A 86 -8.43 9.28 1.30
CA HIS A 86 -8.78 8.88 2.66
C HIS A 86 -9.64 9.94 3.38
N GLU A 87 -9.56 11.22 3.03
CA GLU A 87 -10.38 12.29 3.62
C GLU A 87 -11.87 12.22 3.26
N ARG A 88 -12.24 11.50 2.19
CA ARG A 88 -13.63 11.42 1.69
C ARG A 88 -14.51 10.46 2.50
N TYR A 89 -13.89 9.58 3.25
CA TYR A 89 -14.58 8.62 4.11
C TYR A 89 -15.14 9.28 5.39
N PRO A 90 -16.23 8.74 5.96
CA PRO A 90 -16.93 7.51 5.56
C PRO A 90 -18.08 7.73 4.56
N ASN A 91 -18.15 8.88 3.87
CA ASN A 91 -19.27 9.18 2.98
C ASN A 91 -19.14 8.42 1.65
N ALA A 92 -19.98 7.39 1.46
CA ALA A 92 -19.96 6.53 0.28
C ALA A 92 -20.06 7.30 -1.05
N SER A 93 -20.91 8.33 -1.14
CA SER A 93 -21.04 9.13 -2.36
C SER A 93 -19.77 9.92 -2.67
N LEU A 94 -19.06 10.43 -1.66
CA LEU A 94 -17.77 11.09 -1.85
C LEU A 94 -16.67 10.11 -2.22
N VAL A 95 -16.64 8.95 -1.54
CA VAL A 95 -15.66 7.87 -1.72
C VAL A 95 -15.72 7.27 -3.12
N PHE A 96 -16.92 6.97 -3.62
CA PHE A 96 -17.10 6.44 -4.98
C PHE A 96 -17.29 7.55 -6.02
N ASN A 97 -17.31 8.82 -5.57
CA ASN A 97 -17.50 10.02 -6.37
C ASN A 97 -18.70 9.92 -7.33
N THR A 98 -19.86 9.52 -6.77
CA THR A 98 -21.10 9.26 -7.50
C THR A 98 -22.33 9.48 -6.60
N ASP A 99 -23.45 9.84 -7.21
CA ASP A 99 -24.76 9.88 -6.53
C ASP A 99 -25.37 8.47 -6.38
N SER A 100 -24.82 7.46 -7.04
CA SER A 100 -25.28 6.06 -7.00
C SER A 100 -24.18 5.12 -6.47
N PRO A 101 -23.79 5.22 -5.18
CA PRO A 101 -22.65 4.49 -4.61
C PRO A 101 -22.85 2.96 -4.50
N THR A 102 -24.00 2.44 -4.94
CA THR A 102 -24.28 1.01 -5.06
C THR A 102 -24.10 0.47 -6.48
N ASP A 103 -23.90 1.34 -7.48
CA ASP A 103 -23.67 0.97 -8.87
C ASP A 103 -22.20 1.20 -9.24
N SER A 104 -21.43 0.11 -9.30
CA SER A 104 -20.00 0.14 -9.63
C SER A 104 -19.69 0.61 -11.05
N SER A 105 -20.68 0.70 -11.94
CA SER A 105 -20.48 1.32 -13.25
C SER A 105 -20.30 2.84 -13.17
N THR A 106 -20.69 3.45 -12.05
CA THR A 106 -20.64 4.90 -11.83
C THR A 106 -19.44 5.36 -11.00
N PHE A 107 -18.56 4.45 -10.59
CA PHE A 107 -17.47 4.77 -9.67
C PHE A 107 -16.33 5.54 -10.34
N HIS A 108 -15.84 6.56 -9.64
CA HIS A 108 -14.70 7.38 -10.06
C HIS A 108 -13.75 7.60 -8.90
N PHE A 109 -12.52 7.11 -9.03
CA PHE A 109 -11.45 7.33 -8.06
C PHE A 109 -10.10 6.92 -8.68
N PRO A 110 -8.99 7.54 -8.24
CA PRO A 110 -7.67 7.27 -8.78
C PRO A 110 -7.14 5.93 -8.30
N ALA A 111 -6.15 5.38 -9.00
CA ALA A 111 -5.49 4.13 -8.60
C ALA A 111 -4.15 3.93 -9.32
N TRP A 112 -3.67 2.69 -9.36
CA TRP A 112 -2.48 2.32 -10.13
C TRP A 112 -2.83 2.05 -11.60
N HIS A 113 -1.95 2.46 -12.52
CA HIS A 113 -1.99 1.98 -13.90
C HIS A 113 -1.42 0.54 -13.98
N GLU A 114 -1.94 -0.30 -14.88
CA GLU A 114 -1.49 -1.70 -15.03
C GLU A 114 0.01 -1.81 -15.34
N ASP A 115 0.50 -1.02 -16.31
CA ASP A 115 1.93 -1.00 -16.67
C ASP A 115 2.85 -0.61 -15.50
N THR A 116 2.37 0.26 -14.61
CA THR A 116 3.12 0.68 -13.43
C THR A 116 3.28 -0.46 -12.44
N ILE A 117 2.26 -1.30 -12.30
CA ILE A 117 2.29 -2.47 -11.42
C ILE A 117 3.17 -3.57 -12.00
N GLU A 118 3.08 -3.84 -13.30
CA GLU A 118 3.99 -4.78 -13.95
C GLU A 118 5.45 -4.35 -13.80
N TRP A 119 5.73 -3.05 -13.93
CA TRP A 119 7.06 -2.51 -13.69
C TRP A 119 7.52 -2.66 -12.23
N LEU A 120 6.66 -2.41 -11.24
CA LEU A 120 7.00 -2.64 -9.83
C LEU A 120 7.31 -4.11 -9.54
N ILE A 121 6.54 -5.02 -10.14
CA ILE A 121 6.73 -6.48 -10.03
C ILE A 121 8.08 -6.87 -10.63
N SER A 122 8.37 -6.47 -11.87
CA SER A 122 9.58 -6.91 -12.58
C SER A 122 10.86 -6.24 -12.07
N GLU A 123 10.79 -4.95 -11.74
CA GLU A 123 11.99 -4.14 -11.52
C GLU A 123 12.32 -3.87 -10.05
N ARG A 124 11.37 -4.04 -9.11
CA ARG A 124 11.54 -3.61 -7.71
C ARG A 124 11.30 -4.67 -6.64
N SER A 125 10.70 -5.81 -6.96
CA SER A 125 10.49 -6.91 -6.00
C SER A 125 9.84 -6.43 -4.69
N VAL A 126 8.74 -5.69 -4.79
CA VAL A 126 7.98 -5.16 -3.66
C VAL A 126 7.08 -6.24 -3.05
N ASN A 127 6.72 -6.08 -1.78
CA ASN A 127 5.92 -7.08 -1.05
C ASN A 127 4.45 -6.71 -0.90
N VAL A 128 4.15 -5.40 -0.82
CA VAL A 128 2.80 -4.88 -0.71
C VAL A 128 2.66 -3.64 -1.59
N VAL A 129 1.54 -3.56 -2.31
CA VAL A 129 1.10 -2.38 -3.03
C VAL A 129 -0.21 -1.91 -2.43
N GLY A 130 -0.31 -0.62 -2.09
CA GLY A 130 -1.49 -0.06 -1.44
C GLY A 130 -2.02 1.20 -2.08
N VAL A 131 -3.23 1.57 -1.66
CA VAL A 131 -3.96 2.78 -2.05
C VAL A 131 -4.77 3.32 -0.88
N ASP A 132 -5.05 4.62 -0.91
CA ASP A 132 -6.03 5.25 -0.01
C ASP A 132 -7.47 5.27 -0.56
N THR A 133 -7.69 4.63 -1.71
CA THR A 133 -8.98 4.48 -2.40
C THR A 133 -9.62 3.11 -2.16
N PRO A 134 -10.90 2.91 -2.56
CA PRO A 134 -11.61 1.63 -2.40
C PRO A 134 -11.00 0.43 -3.13
N SER A 135 -10.11 0.64 -4.10
CA SER A 135 -9.58 -0.42 -4.95
C SER A 135 -8.21 -0.07 -5.51
N THR A 136 -7.33 -1.07 -5.63
CA THR A 136 -6.02 -0.91 -6.29
C THR A 136 -6.09 -0.64 -7.80
N ASP A 137 -7.22 -0.97 -8.43
CA ASP A 137 -7.61 -0.54 -9.77
C ASP A 137 -8.54 0.68 -9.72
N PHE A 138 -8.52 1.52 -10.76
CA PHE A 138 -9.32 2.75 -10.85
C PHE A 138 -10.82 2.48 -10.95
N GLY A 139 -11.65 3.45 -10.55
CA GLY A 139 -13.10 3.25 -10.35
C GLY A 139 -13.87 2.68 -11.54
N GLN A 140 -13.47 3.02 -12.77
CA GLN A 140 -14.15 2.55 -13.97
C GLN A 140 -13.66 1.20 -14.50
N THR A 141 -12.66 0.58 -13.86
CA THR A 141 -12.11 -0.70 -14.33
C THR A 141 -13.20 -1.76 -14.51
N LYS A 142 -13.03 -2.61 -15.53
CA LYS A 142 -13.86 -3.82 -15.74
C LYS A 142 -13.04 -5.10 -15.74
N THR A 143 -11.72 -4.98 -15.76
CA THR A 143 -10.78 -6.10 -15.93
C THR A 143 -10.03 -6.43 -14.63
N PHE A 144 -9.92 -5.48 -13.71
CA PHE A 144 -9.16 -5.63 -12.46
C PHE A 144 -7.71 -6.13 -12.71
N ALA A 145 -7.05 -5.53 -13.71
CA ALA A 145 -5.74 -5.96 -14.17
C ALA A 145 -4.69 -5.85 -13.05
N VAL A 146 -4.74 -4.79 -12.23
CA VAL A 146 -3.82 -4.60 -11.11
C VAL A 146 -3.97 -5.72 -10.09
N HIS A 147 -5.21 -6.03 -9.68
CA HIS A 147 -5.46 -7.15 -8.77
C HIS A 147 -4.93 -8.49 -9.31
N ILE A 148 -5.16 -8.77 -10.60
CA ILE A 148 -4.70 -10.01 -11.23
C ILE A 148 -3.17 -10.10 -11.23
N SER A 149 -2.48 -9.01 -11.57
CA SER A 149 -1.02 -8.95 -11.63
C SER A 149 -0.38 -9.13 -10.26
N LEU A 150 -0.87 -8.40 -9.25
CA LEU A 150 -0.41 -8.56 -7.85
C LEU A 150 -0.61 -10.00 -7.37
N GLY A 151 -1.80 -10.56 -7.62
CA GLY A 151 -2.14 -11.95 -7.27
C GLY A 151 -1.23 -12.99 -7.91
N LYS A 152 -0.93 -12.83 -9.21
CA LYS A 152 -0.02 -13.72 -9.94
C LYS A 152 1.40 -13.70 -9.35
N ALA A 153 1.84 -12.54 -8.85
CA ALA A 153 3.16 -12.30 -8.28
C ALA A 153 3.28 -12.59 -6.77
N ASN A 154 2.21 -13.04 -6.10
CA ASN A 154 2.16 -13.20 -4.63
C ASN A 154 2.43 -11.88 -3.86
N ILE A 155 2.09 -10.73 -4.45
CA ILE A 155 2.18 -9.41 -3.80
C ILE A 155 0.83 -9.07 -3.19
N SER A 156 0.82 -8.53 -1.98
CA SER A 156 -0.42 -8.18 -1.29
C SER A 156 -0.94 -6.80 -1.74
N GLY A 157 -2.24 -6.69 -2.00
CA GLY A 157 -2.92 -5.41 -2.18
C GLY A 157 -3.42 -4.85 -0.85
N ALA A 158 -3.28 -3.55 -0.59
CA ALA A 158 -3.84 -2.88 0.60
C ALA A 158 -4.73 -1.70 0.21
N GLU A 159 -6.02 -1.77 0.53
CA GLU A 159 -7.00 -0.74 0.17
C GLU A 159 -7.38 0.10 1.40
N ASN A 160 -7.91 1.30 1.16
CA ASN A 160 -8.43 2.19 2.20
C ASN A 160 -7.39 2.60 3.25
N VAL A 161 -6.12 2.71 2.87
CA VAL A 161 -5.06 3.15 3.79
C VAL A 161 -5.28 4.62 4.13
N ALA A 162 -5.23 4.98 5.42
CA ALA A 162 -5.50 6.34 5.89
C ALA A 162 -4.25 7.02 6.47
N ASN A 163 -4.33 8.33 6.73
CA ASN A 163 -3.30 9.14 7.40
C ASN A 163 -1.92 9.09 6.70
N LEU A 164 -1.89 8.90 5.39
CA LEU A 164 -0.64 8.84 4.62
C LEU A 164 0.14 10.16 4.67
N ASP A 165 -0.55 11.27 4.91
CA ASP A 165 0.06 12.59 5.11
C ASP A 165 0.82 12.74 6.44
N ALA A 166 0.63 11.80 7.38
CA ALA A 166 1.28 11.83 8.69
C ALA A 166 2.64 11.10 8.71
N ILE A 167 3.08 10.55 7.58
CA ILE A 167 4.35 9.82 7.44
C ILE A 167 5.15 10.37 6.26
N PRO A 168 6.49 10.30 6.30
CA PRO A 168 7.33 10.76 5.19
C PRO A 168 7.20 9.84 3.97
N GLU A 169 7.45 10.39 2.78
CA GLU A 169 7.40 9.63 1.52
C GLU A 169 8.46 8.53 1.42
N SER A 170 9.57 8.66 2.15
CA SER A 170 10.63 7.67 2.30
C SER A 170 11.13 7.60 3.75
N GLY A 171 11.80 6.50 4.11
CA GLY A 171 12.46 6.32 5.41
C GLY A 171 11.57 5.79 6.53
N SER A 172 10.28 5.54 6.26
CA SER A 172 9.41 4.83 7.22
C SER A 172 9.58 3.31 7.13
N MET A 173 9.13 2.60 8.15
CA MET A 173 8.91 1.13 8.10
C MET A 173 7.42 0.91 8.31
N ILE A 174 6.78 0.19 7.40
CA ILE A 174 5.34 -0.09 7.45
C ILE A 174 5.12 -1.54 7.89
N PHE A 175 4.06 -1.75 8.66
CA PHE A 175 3.62 -3.03 9.17
C PHE A 175 2.16 -3.23 8.77
N VAL A 176 1.86 -4.37 8.13
CA VAL A 176 0.52 -4.75 7.65
C VAL A 176 0.02 -5.92 8.47
N ALA A 177 -0.55 -5.64 9.65
CA ALA A 177 -1.01 -6.68 10.56
C ALA A 177 -2.39 -7.20 10.16
N VAL A 178 -2.45 -8.07 9.15
CA VAL A 178 -3.69 -8.71 8.66
C VAL A 178 -4.17 -9.85 9.54
N THR A 179 -5.48 -9.98 9.66
CA THR A 179 -6.11 -11.09 10.39
C THR A 179 -5.77 -12.43 9.73
N LYS A 180 -5.27 -13.38 10.52
CA LYS A 180 -4.86 -14.71 10.05
C LYS A 180 -6.07 -15.64 9.87
N ILE A 181 -6.75 -15.55 8.73
CA ILE A 181 -7.94 -16.35 8.43
C ILE A 181 -7.53 -17.62 7.64
N TYR A 182 -7.91 -18.80 8.15
CA TYR A 182 -7.63 -20.05 7.42
C TYR A 182 -8.29 -20.02 6.03
N ASP A 183 -7.49 -20.30 5.01
CA ASP A 183 -7.83 -20.18 3.58
C ASP A 183 -8.45 -18.82 3.15
N GLY A 184 -8.28 -17.76 3.95
CA GLY A 184 -8.83 -16.46 3.63
C GLY A 184 -8.13 -15.82 2.43
N SER A 185 -8.91 -15.36 1.45
CA SER A 185 -8.44 -14.56 0.32
C SER A 185 -8.15 -13.10 0.68
N GLY A 186 -8.41 -12.70 1.92
CA GLY A 186 -8.31 -11.33 2.38
C GLY A 186 -8.82 -11.16 3.80
N GLY A 187 -8.64 -9.98 4.37
CA GLY A 187 -9.20 -9.68 5.69
C GLY A 187 -8.76 -8.35 6.29
N PRO A 188 -9.45 -7.90 7.37
CA PRO A 188 -9.12 -6.69 8.09
C PRO A 188 -7.66 -6.71 8.62
N ALA A 189 -6.97 -5.57 8.60
CA ALA A 189 -5.57 -5.42 8.99
C ALA A 189 -5.29 -4.11 9.71
N ARG A 190 -4.51 -4.13 10.77
CA ARG A 190 -4.02 -2.88 11.36
C ARG A 190 -2.74 -2.46 10.66
N ILE A 191 -2.81 -1.43 9.82
CA ILE A 191 -1.63 -0.85 9.18
C ILE A 191 -1.06 0.28 10.04
N PHE A 192 0.23 0.22 10.34
CA PHE A 192 0.93 1.24 11.10
C PHE A 192 2.36 1.40 10.60
N ALA A 193 2.97 2.53 10.93
CA ALA A 193 4.33 2.84 10.52
C ALA A 193 5.16 3.34 11.69
N THR A 194 6.45 2.99 11.67
CA THR A 194 7.45 3.71 12.45
C THR A 194 8.08 4.77 11.57
N VAL A 195 8.18 5.99 12.09
CA VAL A 195 8.83 7.10 11.38
C VAL A 195 10.17 7.47 12.04
N PRO A 196 11.17 7.90 11.26
CA PRO A 196 12.40 8.46 11.79
C PRO A 196 12.08 9.63 12.74
N ILE A 197 12.82 9.73 13.84
CA ILE A 197 12.82 10.99 14.61
C ILE A 197 13.62 11.99 13.78
N LYS A 198 13.04 13.15 13.45
CA LYS A 198 13.82 14.27 12.91
C LYS A 198 14.93 14.62 13.91
N ASP A 199 16.18 14.33 13.54
CA ASP A 199 17.33 14.66 14.39
C ASP A 199 17.59 16.16 14.25
N THR A 200 17.13 16.95 15.22
CA THR A 200 17.13 18.44 15.17
C THR A 200 18.53 19.07 15.17
N LYS A 201 19.59 18.26 15.07
CA LYS A 201 21.00 18.68 15.12
C LYS A 201 21.77 18.47 13.81
N LYS A 202 21.16 17.91 12.76
CA LYS A 202 21.79 17.80 11.43
C LYS A 202 20.94 18.49 10.36
N PRO A 203 21.54 19.31 9.46
CA PRO A 203 20.82 19.86 8.33
C PRO A 203 20.33 18.73 7.42
N ASP A 204 19.18 18.97 6.79
CA ASP A 204 18.39 18.00 6.04
C ASP A 204 19.23 17.19 5.05
N ASN A 205 19.47 15.92 5.38
CA ASN A 205 20.00 14.94 4.45
C ASN A 205 18.92 13.87 4.21
N PRO A 206 18.31 13.81 3.00
CA PRO A 206 17.22 12.87 2.70
C PRO A 206 17.66 11.39 2.65
N SER A 207 18.97 11.11 2.69
CA SER A 207 19.53 9.74 2.55
C SER A 207 19.63 8.94 3.85
N ILE A 208 18.72 9.12 4.82
CA ILE A 208 18.68 8.24 6.00
C ILE A 208 17.95 6.95 5.63
N VAL A 209 18.67 6.01 5.02
CA VAL A 209 18.32 4.59 5.13
C VAL A 209 18.54 4.22 6.59
N PRO A 210 17.51 3.84 7.36
CA PRO A 210 17.75 3.37 8.71
C PRO A 210 18.59 2.09 8.60
N GLN A 211 19.75 2.05 9.25
CA GLN A 211 20.55 0.82 9.37
C GLN A 211 19.77 -0.18 10.24
N TRP A 212 18.96 -1.01 9.59
CA TRP A 212 18.36 -2.17 10.21
C TRP A 212 19.38 -3.32 10.18
N ARG A 213 19.58 -3.99 11.31
CA ARG A 213 20.29 -5.27 11.32
C ARG A 213 19.50 -6.24 10.43
N ASP A 214 20.20 -6.90 9.51
CA ASP A 214 19.66 -8.04 8.79
C ASP A 214 19.08 -9.04 9.80
N PHE A 215 17.78 -9.28 9.70
CA PHE A 215 17.09 -10.32 10.49
C PHE A 215 17.34 -11.73 9.94
N THR A 216 18.25 -11.87 8.97
CA THR A 216 18.60 -13.13 8.30
C THR A 216 19.71 -13.91 9.01
N ASP A 217 20.27 -13.40 10.11
CA ASP A 217 21.17 -14.17 10.97
C ASP A 217 20.38 -15.28 11.69
N ASN A 218 20.35 -16.44 11.02
CA ASN A 218 19.91 -17.74 11.49
C ASN A 218 20.48 -18.04 12.89
N HIS A 219 19.74 -17.74 13.96
CA HIS A 219 19.76 -18.47 15.25
C HIS A 219 18.65 -17.94 16.18
N SER A 220 17.38 -18.16 15.84
CA SER A 220 16.33 -18.18 16.86
C SER A 220 15.10 -18.89 16.32
N SER A 221 14.91 -20.13 16.78
CA SER A 221 13.67 -20.86 16.70
C SER A 221 12.58 -20.10 17.47
N TRP A 222 11.62 -19.51 16.78
CA TRP A 222 10.40 -19.01 17.40
C TRP A 222 9.29 -20.03 17.18
N LEU A 223 9.14 -20.93 18.15
CA LEU A 223 7.92 -21.68 18.36
C LEU A 223 6.93 -20.75 19.06
N LEU A 224 5.81 -20.48 18.42
CA LEU A 224 4.58 -20.02 19.08
C LEU A 224 3.48 -21.00 18.70
N TYR A 225 2.90 -21.59 19.75
CA TYR A 225 1.78 -22.54 19.72
C TYR A 225 0.54 -21.95 19.04
#